data_AF-A0A963PZX4-F1
#
_entry.id   AF-A0A963PZX4-F1
#
_cell.length_a   1.000
_cell.length_b   1.000
_cell.length_c   1.000
_cell.angle_alpha   90.00
_cell.angle_beta   90.00
_cell.angle_gamma   90.00
#
_symmetry.space_group_name_H-M   'P 1'
#
loop_
_entity.id
_entity.type
_entity.pdbx_description
1 polymer ?
#
loop_
_entity_poly.entity_id
_entity_poly.type
_entity_poly.pdbx_seq_one_letter_code
_entity_poly.pdbx_strand_id
1 'polypeptide(L)'
;ATGRWWWLWTWAVWMGFSLLMMVIYPMFIAPLFNKFQPLADEALKERVTGLMARCGFAAKGLFVMDGSRRSAHANAYFTGFGAAKRVVFFDTLLKQLSVPEVEAVLAHELGHFKRRHIAKRIAAMFGFSLAGLALLGWLTQQSWFYVGLGVTPNLPAQLGGDVPNHALALLLFMLVVPVFSFFLSPLSAMLSRRHEFEADAYAAQQASAQDLANALVKLYKDNASTLTPDPLYVRFYYSHPPASERIARMGARFEAVGAGA
;
A
#
# COMPACT_ATOMS: atom_id res chain seq x y z
N ALA A 1 -1.77 27.14 23.82
CA ALA A 1 -1.54 27.56 22.42
C ALA A 1 -2.62 27.06 21.44
N THR A 2 -3.14 25.82 21.54
CA THR A 2 -4.15 25.29 20.58
C THR A 2 -5.54 24.99 21.17
N GLY A 3 -5.72 25.13 22.49
CA GLY A 3 -7.02 25.07 23.18
C GLY A 3 -7.78 23.74 22.99
N ARG A 4 -9.11 23.78 23.07
CA ARG A 4 -10.02 22.62 22.90
C ARG A 4 -9.85 21.89 21.55
N TRP A 5 -9.34 22.57 20.54
CA TRP A 5 -9.21 22.06 19.17
C TRP A 5 -7.82 21.50 18.86
N TRP A 6 -6.99 21.27 19.88
CA TRP A 6 -5.62 20.77 19.71
C TRP A 6 -5.55 19.51 18.84
N TRP A 7 -6.49 18.56 19.01
CA TRP A 7 -6.50 17.30 18.28
C TRP A 7 -6.74 17.50 16.77
N LEU A 8 -7.53 18.52 16.41
CA LEU A 8 -7.80 18.88 15.02
C LEU A 8 -6.58 19.56 14.38
N TRP A 9 -5.93 20.46 15.11
CA TRP A 9 -4.67 21.07 14.65
C TRP A 9 -3.55 20.04 14.49
N THR A 10 -3.41 19.11 15.45
CA THR A 10 -2.48 17.99 15.35
C THR A 10 -2.79 17.13 14.13
N TRP A 11 -4.07 16.81 13.90
CA TRP A 11 -4.48 16.07 12.71
C TRP A 11 -4.12 16.82 11.42
N ALA A 12 -4.44 18.10 11.31
CA ALA A 12 -4.19 18.89 10.11
C ALA A 12 -2.70 18.99 9.79
N VAL A 13 -1.85 19.26 10.80
CA VAL A 13 -0.39 19.30 10.65
C VAL A 13 0.14 17.92 10.27
N TRP A 14 -0.32 16.85 10.94
CA TRP A 14 0.12 15.48 10.66
C TRP A 14 -0.27 15.01 9.24
N MET A 15 -1.47 15.32 8.78
CA MET A 15 -1.92 15.02 7.42
C MET A 15 -1.15 15.84 6.37
N GLY A 16 -0.98 17.14 6.62
CA GLY A 16 -0.18 18.00 5.75
C GLY A 16 1.26 17.50 5.61
N PHE A 17 1.89 17.14 6.72
CA PHE A 17 3.22 16.54 6.75
C PHE A 17 3.25 15.19 6.01
N SER A 18 2.26 14.32 6.22
CA SER A 18 2.19 13.01 5.56
C SER A 18 2.07 13.13 4.04
N LEU A 19 1.24 14.06 3.53
CA LEU A 19 1.11 14.33 2.09
C LEU A 19 2.40 14.91 1.51
N LEU A 20 3.03 15.84 2.25
CA LEU A 20 4.31 16.39 1.86
C LEU A 20 5.36 15.27 1.75
N MET A 21 5.38 14.34 2.72
CA MET A 21 6.30 13.22 2.69
C MET A 21 6.05 12.24 1.54
N MET A 22 4.81 12.07 1.08
CA MET A 22 4.53 11.28 -0.13
C MET A 22 5.22 11.84 -1.39
N VAL A 23 5.51 13.15 -1.43
CA VAL A 23 6.24 13.79 -2.52
C VAL A 23 7.74 13.80 -2.26
N ILE A 24 8.16 14.17 -1.04
CA ILE A 24 9.57 14.29 -0.67
C ILE A 24 10.28 12.94 -0.71
N TYR A 25 9.64 11.89 -0.18
CA TYR A 25 10.27 10.58 -0.03
C TYR A 25 10.81 10.01 -1.36
N PRO A 26 10.00 9.82 -2.41
CA PRO A 26 10.52 9.26 -3.65
C PRO A 26 11.45 10.20 -4.41
N MET A 27 11.33 11.52 -4.21
CA MET A 27 12.10 12.52 -4.95
C MET A 27 13.50 12.75 -4.38
N PHE A 28 13.62 12.78 -3.05
CA PHE A 28 14.86 13.17 -2.36
C PHE A 28 15.42 12.09 -1.46
N ILE A 29 14.58 11.26 -0.84
CA ILE A 29 15.03 10.27 0.14
C ILE A 29 15.39 8.94 -0.54
N ALA A 30 14.50 8.40 -1.36
CA ALA A 30 14.72 7.13 -2.05
C ALA A 30 16.02 7.10 -2.90
N PRO A 31 16.39 8.18 -3.64
CA PRO A 31 17.66 8.24 -4.39
C PRO A 31 18.93 8.22 -3.54
N LEU A 32 18.84 8.53 -2.24
CA LEU A 32 19.99 8.40 -1.32
C LEU A 32 20.32 6.93 -1.01
N PHE A 33 19.32 6.04 -1.13
CA PHE A 33 19.46 4.63 -0.76
C PHE A 33 19.58 3.68 -1.96
N ASN A 34 19.03 4.08 -3.11
CA ASN A 34 18.97 3.24 -4.31
C ASN A 34 19.40 4.04 -5.55
N LYS A 35 20.02 3.36 -6.50
CA LYS A 35 20.39 3.93 -7.79
C LYS A 35 19.25 3.76 -8.78
N PHE A 36 18.89 4.84 -9.46
CA PHE A 36 17.88 4.86 -10.50
C PHE A 36 18.56 5.08 -11.85
N GLN A 37 18.41 4.13 -12.76
CA GLN A 37 18.95 4.21 -14.12
C GLN A 37 17.80 4.22 -15.13
N PRO A 38 17.94 4.88 -16.30
CA PRO A 38 16.95 4.76 -17.37
C PRO A 38 16.79 3.30 -17.81
N LEU A 39 15.57 2.91 -18.19
CA LEU A 39 15.33 1.58 -18.76
C LEU A 39 16.04 1.45 -20.11
N ALA A 40 16.97 0.50 -20.20
CA ALA A 40 17.79 0.26 -21.40
C ALA A 40 17.13 -0.66 -22.44
N ASP A 41 16.20 -1.53 -22.02
CA ASP A 41 15.49 -2.44 -22.92
C ASP A 41 14.45 -1.67 -23.76
N GLU A 42 14.78 -1.46 -25.04
CA GLU A 42 13.92 -0.72 -25.97
C GLU A 42 12.62 -1.47 -26.30
N ALA A 43 12.62 -2.81 -26.35
CA ALA A 43 11.42 -3.59 -26.62
C ALA A 43 10.41 -3.48 -25.47
N LEU A 44 10.90 -3.58 -24.23
CA LEU A 44 10.06 -3.36 -23.04
C LEU A 44 9.56 -1.92 -22.97
N LYS A 45 10.43 -0.95 -23.26
CA LYS A 45 10.08 0.47 -23.27
C LYS A 45 9.00 0.79 -24.29
N GLU A 46 9.07 0.24 -25.50
CA GLU A 46 8.04 0.40 -26.54
C GLU A 46 6.70 -0.17 -26.07
N ARG A 47 6.68 -1.40 -25.57
CA ARG A 47 5.44 -2.05 -25.09
C ARG A 47 4.82 -1.32 -23.91
N VAL A 48 5.62 -0.94 -22.92
CA VAL A 48 5.16 -0.18 -21.76
C VAL A 48 4.61 1.18 -22.19
N THR A 49 5.26 1.86 -23.13
CA THR A 49 4.78 3.14 -23.67
C THR A 49 3.45 2.96 -24.41
N GLY A 50 3.31 1.90 -25.21
CA GLY A 50 2.05 1.53 -25.85
C GLY A 50 0.94 1.24 -24.85
N LEU A 51 1.20 0.45 -23.81
CA LEU A 51 0.23 0.17 -22.74
C LEU A 51 -0.21 1.45 -22.03
N MET A 52 0.75 2.30 -21.65
CA MET A 52 0.47 3.59 -21.01
C MET A 52 -0.42 4.48 -21.89
N ALA A 53 -0.14 4.55 -23.20
CA ALA A 53 -0.96 5.29 -24.16
C ALA A 53 -2.39 4.74 -24.23
N ARG A 54 -2.57 3.41 -24.37
CA ARG A 54 -3.91 2.77 -24.37
C ARG A 54 -4.69 3.03 -23.08
N CYS A 55 -3.98 3.06 -21.94
CA CYS A 55 -4.58 3.32 -20.64
C CYS A 55 -4.83 4.83 -20.35
N GLY A 56 -4.38 5.73 -21.23
CA GLY A 56 -4.46 7.18 -21.01
C GLY A 56 -3.56 7.66 -19.86
N PHE A 57 -2.42 7.00 -19.66
CA PHE A 57 -1.43 7.32 -18.63
C PHE A 57 -0.18 7.94 -19.28
N ALA A 58 0.29 9.06 -18.74
CA ALA A 58 1.52 9.70 -19.18
C ALA A 58 2.58 9.60 -18.08
N ALA A 59 3.77 9.14 -18.44
CA ALA A 59 4.95 9.11 -17.58
C ALA A 59 6.09 9.87 -18.24
N LYS A 60 6.86 10.62 -17.44
CA LYS A 60 8.03 11.38 -17.88
C LYS A 60 9.26 10.49 -18.09
N GLY A 61 9.27 9.27 -17.57
CA GLY A 61 10.36 8.33 -17.78
C GLY A 61 10.14 6.95 -17.14
N LEU A 62 10.83 5.97 -17.70
CA LEU A 62 10.92 4.59 -17.22
C LEU A 62 12.31 4.38 -16.62
N PHE A 63 12.36 3.91 -15.38
CA PHE A 63 13.59 3.73 -14.63
C PHE A 63 13.69 2.33 -14.04
N VAL A 64 14.91 1.85 -13.87
CA VAL A 64 15.26 0.63 -13.16
C VAL A 64 15.96 1.00 -11.87
N MET A 65 15.53 0.39 -10.76
CA MET A 65 16.09 0.54 -9.43
C MET A 65 16.84 -0.73 -9.03
N ASP A 66 18.00 -0.59 -8.38
CA ASP A 66 18.85 -1.68 -7.87
C ASP A 66 18.29 -2.37 -6.60
N GLY A 67 17.03 -2.82 -6.66
CA GLY A 67 16.33 -3.49 -5.57
C GLY A 67 17.00 -4.78 -5.07
N SER A 68 17.73 -5.47 -5.95
CA SER A 68 18.51 -6.67 -5.62
C SER A 68 19.55 -6.47 -4.52
N ARG A 69 19.99 -5.23 -4.24
CA ARG A 69 20.90 -4.94 -3.12
C ARG A 69 20.25 -5.14 -1.74
N ARG A 70 18.91 -5.22 -1.68
CA ARG A 70 18.14 -5.32 -0.44
C ARG A 70 17.45 -6.67 -0.30
N SER A 71 16.88 -7.19 -1.38
CA SER A 71 16.18 -8.48 -1.37
C SER A 71 16.01 -9.02 -2.78
N ALA A 72 15.61 -10.30 -2.88
CA ALA A 72 15.24 -10.94 -4.14
C ALA A 72 13.79 -10.60 -4.59
N HIS A 73 13.07 -9.77 -3.85
CA HIS A 73 11.68 -9.45 -4.16
C HIS A 73 11.57 -8.64 -5.46
N ALA A 74 10.68 -9.08 -6.35
CA ALA A 74 10.33 -8.37 -7.57
C ALA A 74 9.17 -7.39 -7.33
N ASN A 75 9.29 -6.17 -7.87
CA ASN A 75 8.26 -5.16 -7.76
C ASN A 75 8.37 -4.12 -8.89
N ALA A 76 7.28 -3.42 -9.17
CA ALA A 76 7.24 -2.24 -10.01
C ALA A 76 6.24 -1.25 -9.40
N TYR A 77 6.54 0.05 -9.46
CA TYR A 77 5.65 1.06 -8.90
C TYR A 77 5.66 2.36 -9.70
N PHE A 78 4.57 3.10 -9.56
CA PHE A 78 4.45 4.47 -10.06
C PHE A 78 4.78 5.47 -8.96
N THR A 79 5.53 6.51 -9.31
CA THR A 79 5.84 7.61 -8.41
C THR A 79 5.71 8.96 -9.09
N GLY A 80 5.63 10.03 -8.31
CA GLY A 80 5.45 11.40 -8.80
C GLY A 80 3.98 11.82 -8.95
N PHE A 81 3.78 13.12 -9.16
CA PHE A 81 2.45 13.74 -9.19
C PHE A 81 2.14 14.34 -10.57
N GLY A 82 0.87 14.27 -11.00
CA GLY A 82 0.41 14.89 -12.24
C GLY A 82 1.16 14.40 -13.49
N ALA A 83 1.75 15.32 -14.24
CA ALA A 83 2.54 15.04 -15.44
C ALA A 83 3.99 14.60 -15.14
N ALA A 84 4.45 14.70 -13.90
CA ALA A 84 5.80 14.33 -13.48
C ALA A 84 5.91 12.86 -13.04
N LYS A 85 4.92 12.02 -13.35
CA LYS A 85 4.91 10.61 -12.97
C LYS A 85 6.07 9.84 -13.62
N ARG A 86 6.59 8.87 -12.91
CA ARG A 86 7.67 7.97 -13.35
C ARG A 86 7.25 6.53 -13.06
N VAL A 87 7.69 5.61 -13.91
CA VAL A 87 7.56 4.18 -13.67
C VAL A 87 8.91 3.67 -13.22
N VAL A 88 8.94 2.94 -12.12
CA VAL A 88 10.16 2.35 -11.57
C VAL A 88 9.99 0.83 -11.53
N PHE A 89 10.89 0.12 -12.19
CA PHE A 89 11.00 -1.33 -12.17
C PHE A 89 12.13 -1.75 -11.24
N PHE A 90 11.95 -2.83 -10.48
CA PHE A 90 13.07 -3.45 -9.78
C PHE A 90 13.85 -4.30 -10.78
N ASP A 91 15.17 -4.31 -10.66
CA ASP A 91 16.03 -5.16 -11.49
C ASP A 91 15.73 -6.66 -11.30
N THR A 92 15.30 -7.07 -10.11
CA THR A 92 14.83 -8.44 -9.82
C THR A 92 13.60 -8.81 -10.64
N LEU A 93 12.65 -7.89 -10.82
CA LEU A 93 11.45 -8.11 -11.63
C LEU A 93 11.79 -8.34 -13.10
N LEU A 94 12.70 -7.52 -13.65
CA LEU A 94 13.13 -7.64 -15.04
C LEU A 94 13.97 -8.90 -15.31
N LYS A 95 14.60 -9.47 -14.27
CA LYS A 95 15.34 -10.74 -14.38
C LYS A 95 14.42 -11.97 -14.35
N GLN A 96 13.28 -11.88 -13.67
CA GLN A 96 12.37 -13.01 -13.43
C GLN A 96 11.26 -13.12 -14.48
N LEU A 97 10.77 -11.97 -14.96
CA LEU A 97 9.61 -11.90 -15.84
C LEU A 97 10.02 -11.63 -17.28
N SER A 98 9.31 -12.27 -18.20
CA SER A 98 9.41 -11.96 -19.63
C SER A 98 8.80 -10.60 -19.93
N VAL A 99 9.19 -9.98 -21.04
CA VAL A 99 8.62 -8.68 -21.47
C VAL A 99 7.08 -8.66 -21.49
N PRO A 100 6.37 -9.69 -22.02
CA PRO A 100 4.90 -9.76 -21.90
C PRO A 100 4.37 -9.79 -20.47
N GLU A 101 5.03 -10.53 -19.58
CA GLU A 101 4.65 -10.64 -18.16
C GLU A 101 4.84 -9.31 -17.44
N VAL A 102 5.92 -8.57 -17.73
CA VAL A 102 6.14 -7.23 -17.17
C VAL A 102 5.05 -6.25 -17.65
N GLU A 103 4.66 -6.28 -18.92
CA GLU A 103 3.54 -5.47 -19.42
C GLU A 103 2.24 -5.79 -18.67
N ALA A 104 1.94 -7.08 -18.46
CA ALA A 104 0.73 -7.52 -17.79
C ALA A 104 0.70 -7.10 -16.30
N VAL A 105 1.82 -7.22 -15.58
CA VAL A 105 1.95 -6.70 -14.21
C VAL A 105 1.79 -5.19 -14.18
N LEU A 106 2.36 -4.45 -15.15
CA LEU A 106 2.19 -3.00 -15.21
C LEU A 106 0.73 -2.61 -15.50
N ALA A 107 0.01 -3.40 -16.30
CA ALA A 107 -1.41 -3.18 -16.56
C ALA A 107 -2.25 -3.33 -15.27
N HIS A 108 -1.88 -4.27 -14.38
CA HIS A 108 -2.46 -4.40 -13.04
C HIS A 108 -2.21 -3.16 -12.18
N GLU A 109 -0.97 -2.69 -12.11
CA GLU A 109 -0.62 -1.46 -11.37
C GLU A 109 -1.36 -0.23 -11.92
N LEU A 110 -1.55 -0.12 -13.25
CA LEU A 110 -2.37 0.91 -13.88
C LEU A 110 -3.86 0.77 -13.52
N GLY A 111 -4.35 -0.45 -13.30
CA GLY A 111 -5.69 -0.72 -12.79
C GLY A 111 -5.92 -0.07 -11.43
N HIS A 112 -4.94 -0.16 -10.51
CA HIS A 112 -5.01 0.55 -9.23
C HIS A 112 -5.10 2.05 -9.39
N PHE A 113 -4.34 2.61 -10.34
CA PHE A 113 -4.39 4.03 -10.64
C PHE A 113 -5.75 4.44 -11.24
N LYS A 114 -6.24 3.72 -12.24
CA LYS A 114 -7.49 4.00 -12.95
C LYS A 114 -8.71 3.98 -12.02
N ARG A 115 -8.76 3.00 -11.11
CA ARG A 115 -9.85 2.85 -10.11
C ARG A 115 -9.66 3.70 -8.86
N ARG A 116 -8.61 4.53 -8.82
CA ARG A 116 -8.27 5.46 -7.73
C ARG A 116 -8.11 4.75 -6.38
N HIS A 117 -7.57 3.53 -6.37
CA HIS A 117 -7.42 2.72 -5.15
C HIS A 117 -6.56 3.44 -4.10
N ILE A 118 -5.46 4.07 -4.51
CA ILE A 118 -4.58 4.84 -3.61
C ILE A 118 -5.33 6.03 -3.00
N ALA A 119 -6.07 6.81 -3.80
CA ALA A 119 -6.83 7.94 -3.29
C ALA A 119 -7.93 7.52 -2.30
N LYS A 120 -8.64 6.41 -2.57
CA LYS A 120 -9.61 5.82 -1.63
C LYS A 120 -8.94 5.41 -0.31
N ARG A 121 -7.76 4.76 -0.38
CA ARG A 121 -6.98 4.36 0.81
C ARG A 121 -6.51 5.58 1.60
N ILE A 122 -6.03 6.63 0.94
CA ILE A 122 -5.62 7.90 1.59
C ILE A 122 -6.82 8.55 2.28
N ALA A 123 -7.96 8.69 1.60
CA ALA A 123 -9.17 9.27 2.18
C ALA A 123 -9.67 8.46 3.38
N ALA A 124 -9.66 7.12 3.30
CA ALA A 124 -10.00 6.26 4.41
C ALA A 124 -9.04 6.44 5.59
N MET A 125 -7.72 6.44 5.33
CA MET A 125 -6.70 6.68 6.35
C MET A 125 -6.90 8.04 7.06
N PHE A 126 -7.24 9.08 6.30
CA PHE A 126 -7.51 10.42 6.83
C PHE A 126 -8.76 10.44 7.70
N GLY A 127 -9.83 9.78 7.27
CA GLY A 127 -11.07 9.65 8.04
C GLY A 127 -10.84 8.88 9.35
N PHE A 128 -10.13 7.75 9.29
CA PHE A 128 -9.82 6.96 10.48
C PHE A 128 -8.88 7.69 11.44
N SER A 129 -7.85 8.39 10.94
CA SER A 129 -6.94 9.16 11.79
C SER A 129 -7.63 10.36 12.44
N LEU A 130 -8.56 11.01 11.72
CA LEU A 130 -9.39 12.09 12.26
C LEU A 130 -10.28 11.56 13.39
N ALA A 131 -10.98 10.46 13.15
CA ALA A 131 -11.83 9.81 14.14
C ALA A 131 -11.00 9.36 15.36
N GLY A 132 -9.81 8.78 15.14
CA GLY A 132 -8.91 8.37 16.21
C GLY A 132 -8.39 9.53 17.05
N LEU A 133 -7.97 10.63 16.43
CA LEU A 133 -7.52 11.83 17.16
C LEU A 133 -8.67 12.56 17.86
N ALA A 134 -9.86 12.60 17.27
CA ALA A 134 -11.06 13.12 17.92
C ALA A 134 -11.43 12.28 19.16
N LEU A 135 -11.40 10.95 19.01
CA LEU A 135 -11.62 10.01 20.11
C LEU A 135 -10.59 10.18 21.23
N LEU A 136 -9.31 10.29 20.88
CA LEU A 136 -8.25 10.60 21.84
C LEU A 136 -8.51 11.94 22.52
N GLY A 137 -8.85 12.98 21.76
CA GLY A 137 -9.20 14.30 22.27
C GLY A 137 -10.30 14.25 23.32
N TRP A 138 -11.31 13.42 23.11
CA TRP A 138 -12.38 13.16 24.07
C TRP A 138 -11.91 12.34 25.28
N LEU A 139 -11.21 11.22 25.06
CA LEU A 139 -10.70 10.32 26.11
C LEU A 139 -9.74 11.00 27.07
N THR A 140 -8.94 11.97 26.60
CA THR A 140 -8.02 12.71 27.46
C THR A 140 -8.71 13.49 28.58
N GLN A 141 -10.02 13.73 28.46
CA GLN A 141 -10.84 14.42 29.46
C GLN A 141 -11.55 13.46 30.40
N GLN A 142 -11.45 12.15 30.17
CA GLN A 142 -12.19 11.13 30.89
C GLN A 142 -11.31 10.47 31.95
N SER A 143 -11.60 10.69 33.23
CA SER A 143 -10.84 10.07 34.33
C SER A 143 -10.90 8.54 34.31
N TRP A 144 -12.05 7.97 33.92
CA TRP A 144 -12.25 6.52 33.82
C TRP A 144 -11.32 5.86 32.80
N PHE A 145 -10.90 6.58 31.76
CA PHE A 145 -9.98 6.05 30.75
C PHE A 145 -8.62 5.71 31.37
N TYR A 146 -8.13 6.54 32.27
CA TYR A 146 -6.86 6.32 32.97
C TYR A 146 -7.01 5.29 34.08
N VAL A 147 -8.00 5.49 34.97
CA VAL A 147 -8.19 4.65 36.15
C VAL A 147 -8.58 3.22 35.75
N GLY A 148 -9.41 3.05 34.71
CA GLY A 148 -9.77 1.74 34.18
C GLY A 148 -8.58 0.98 33.57
N LEU A 149 -7.50 1.68 33.23
CA LEU A 149 -6.23 1.10 32.78
C LEU A 149 -5.19 0.98 33.91
N GLY A 150 -5.62 1.19 35.17
CA GLY A 150 -4.75 1.10 36.34
C GLY A 150 -3.78 2.27 36.51
N VAL A 151 -4.03 3.39 35.84
CA VAL A 151 -3.17 4.58 35.89
C VAL A 151 -3.89 5.74 36.58
N THR A 152 -3.25 6.32 37.59
CA THR A 152 -3.72 7.56 38.20
C THR A 152 -3.27 8.75 37.33
N PRO A 153 -4.20 9.50 36.71
CA PRO A 153 -3.83 10.68 35.95
C PRO A 153 -3.30 11.75 36.89
N ASN A 154 -2.43 12.64 36.40
CA ASN A 154 -2.06 13.84 37.15
C ASN A 154 -3.34 14.61 37.49
N LEU A 155 -3.45 15.05 38.75
CA LEU A 155 -4.61 15.76 39.28
C LEU A 155 -4.93 17.00 38.41
N PRO A 156 -6.21 17.36 38.26
CA PRO A 156 -6.60 18.61 37.59
C PRO A 156 -5.81 19.80 38.15
N ALA A 157 -5.53 20.80 37.31
CA ALA A 157 -4.82 22.02 37.71
C ALA A 157 -5.40 22.73 38.95
N GLN A 158 -6.68 22.48 39.25
CA GLN A 158 -7.40 22.97 40.44
C GLN A 158 -6.91 22.36 41.78
N LEU A 159 -6.09 21.29 41.73
CA LEU A 159 -5.59 20.54 42.88
C LEU A 159 -4.05 20.49 42.92
N GLY A 160 -3.36 21.37 42.19
CA GLY A 160 -1.89 21.52 42.24
C GLY A 160 -1.09 20.61 41.30
N GLY A 161 -1.72 20.00 40.29
CA GLY A 161 -1.05 19.24 39.24
C GLY A 161 -0.71 20.12 38.02
N ASP A 162 0.57 20.46 37.84
CA ASP A 162 1.02 21.34 36.74
C ASP A 162 1.29 20.63 35.39
N VAL A 163 1.18 19.28 35.34
CA VAL A 163 1.60 18.50 34.18
C VAL A 163 0.40 17.94 33.41
N PRO A 164 0.13 18.42 32.17
CA PRO A 164 -0.94 17.89 31.32
C PRO A 164 -0.74 16.40 30.99
N ASN A 165 -1.81 15.61 31.08
CA ASN A 165 -1.80 14.17 30.80
C ASN A 165 -1.75 13.81 29.29
N HIS A 166 -1.37 14.73 28.39
CA HIS A 166 -1.46 14.53 26.93
C HIS A 166 -0.59 13.36 26.44
N ALA A 167 0.67 13.31 26.86
CA ALA A 167 1.58 12.23 26.49
C ALA A 167 1.13 10.88 27.08
N LEU A 168 0.70 10.88 28.35
CA LEU A 168 0.16 9.70 29.02
C LEU A 168 -1.08 9.15 28.31
N ALA A 169 -2.02 10.02 27.95
CA ALA A 169 -3.22 9.65 27.23
C ALA A 169 -2.89 9.04 25.88
N LEU A 170 -1.93 9.62 25.15
CA LEU A 170 -1.48 9.12 23.86
C LEU A 170 -0.87 7.71 24.00
N LEU A 171 -0.01 7.49 25.00
CA LEU A 171 0.60 6.18 25.25
C LEU A 171 -0.46 5.12 25.57
N LEU A 172 -1.38 5.43 26.49
CA LEU A 172 -2.48 4.52 26.85
C LEU A 172 -3.39 4.25 25.65
N PHE A 173 -3.65 5.27 24.84
CA PHE A 173 -4.44 5.11 23.62
C PHE A 173 -3.75 4.20 22.60
N MET A 174 -2.45 4.40 22.36
CA MET A 174 -1.67 3.52 21.47
C MET A 174 -1.61 2.07 21.97
N LEU A 175 -1.64 1.86 23.29
CA LEU A 175 -1.70 0.52 23.89
C LEU A 175 -3.06 -0.15 23.67
N VAL A 176 -4.16 0.60 23.83
CA VAL A 176 -5.52 0.05 23.89
C VAL A 176 -6.18 -0.07 22.51
N VAL A 177 -5.97 0.90 21.62
CA VAL A 177 -6.60 0.94 20.29
C VAL A 177 -6.40 -0.34 19.47
N PRO A 178 -5.21 -0.98 19.44
CA PRO A 178 -5.01 -2.23 18.71
C PRO A 178 -6.02 -3.32 19.05
N VAL A 179 -6.40 -3.45 20.33
CA VAL A 179 -7.37 -4.45 20.82
C VAL A 179 -8.73 -4.29 20.15
N PHE A 180 -9.16 -3.04 19.93
CA PHE A 180 -10.42 -2.73 19.26
C PHE A 180 -10.30 -2.78 17.74
N SER A 181 -9.20 -2.23 17.19
CA SER A 181 -9.00 -2.19 15.73
C SER A 181 -8.74 -3.56 15.10
N PHE A 182 -8.31 -4.55 15.89
CA PHE A 182 -8.12 -5.93 15.45
C PHE A 182 -9.37 -6.48 14.73
N PHE A 183 -10.55 -6.21 15.28
CA PHE A 183 -11.83 -6.67 14.69
C PHE A 183 -12.24 -5.90 13.44
N LEU A 184 -11.61 -4.76 13.14
CA LEU A 184 -11.81 -4.02 11.89
C LEU A 184 -10.89 -4.53 10.76
N SER A 185 -9.87 -5.31 11.08
CA SER A 185 -8.90 -5.82 10.09
C SER A 185 -9.52 -6.68 8.98
N PRO A 186 -10.56 -7.52 9.20
CA PRO A 186 -11.16 -8.29 8.11
C PRO A 186 -11.87 -7.40 7.09
N LEU A 187 -12.43 -6.27 7.53
CA LEU A 187 -13.10 -5.30 6.64
C LEU A 187 -12.08 -4.62 5.73
N SER A 188 -10.94 -4.19 6.27
CA SER A 188 -9.87 -3.58 5.47
C SER A 188 -9.23 -4.60 4.52
N ALA A 189 -9.02 -5.84 4.97
CA ALA A 189 -8.51 -6.93 4.15
C ALA A 189 -9.48 -7.25 2.99
N MET A 190 -10.79 -7.34 3.25
CA MET A 190 -11.81 -7.55 2.22
C MET A 190 -11.81 -6.43 1.16
N LEU A 191 -11.76 -5.16 1.58
CA LEU A 191 -11.67 -4.03 0.66
C LEU A 191 -10.38 -4.08 -0.17
N SER A 192 -9.27 -4.46 0.45
CA SER A 192 -7.99 -4.65 -0.26
C SER A 192 -8.10 -5.74 -1.33
N ARG A 193 -8.61 -6.92 -0.99
CA ARG A 193 -8.78 -8.02 -1.96
C ARG A 193 -9.72 -7.65 -3.10
N ARG A 194 -10.77 -6.88 -2.83
CA ARG A 194 -11.65 -6.35 -3.88
C ARG A 194 -10.88 -5.46 -4.86
N HIS A 195 -10.03 -4.57 -4.36
CA HIS A 195 -9.19 -3.72 -5.21
C HIS A 195 -8.24 -4.53 -6.10
N GLU A 196 -7.68 -5.62 -5.59
CA GLU A 196 -6.84 -6.53 -6.38
C GLU A 196 -7.63 -7.16 -7.53
N PHE A 197 -8.83 -7.67 -7.28
CA PHE A 197 -9.67 -8.23 -8.33
C PHE A 197 -10.12 -7.17 -9.36
N GLU A 198 -10.39 -5.94 -8.93
CA GLU A 198 -10.70 -4.83 -9.82
C GLU A 198 -9.50 -4.45 -10.72
N ALA A 199 -8.28 -4.57 -10.19
CA ALA A 199 -7.05 -4.32 -10.93
C ALA A 199 -6.71 -5.47 -11.90
N ASP A 200 -6.88 -6.74 -11.49
CA ASP A 200 -6.73 -7.92 -12.35
C ASP A 200 -7.69 -7.88 -13.54
N ALA A 201 -8.96 -7.58 -13.27
CA ALA A 201 -9.97 -7.45 -14.32
C ALA A 201 -9.65 -6.30 -15.30
N TYR A 202 -9.06 -5.21 -14.81
CA TYR A 202 -8.60 -4.12 -15.68
C TYR A 202 -7.38 -4.55 -16.50
N ALA A 203 -6.41 -5.23 -15.89
CA ALA A 203 -5.22 -5.71 -16.57
C ALA A 203 -5.58 -6.66 -17.71
N ALA A 204 -6.50 -7.60 -17.47
CA ALA A 204 -7.01 -8.53 -18.47
C ALA A 204 -7.72 -7.86 -19.67
N GLN A 205 -8.15 -6.60 -19.54
CA GLN A 205 -8.72 -5.80 -20.63
C GLN A 205 -7.65 -5.04 -21.43
N GLN A 206 -6.46 -4.84 -20.88
CA GLN A 206 -5.41 -3.98 -21.44
C GLN A 206 -4.15 -4.76 -21.89
N ALA A 207 -3.99 -5.97 -21.36
CA ALA A 207 -2.89 -6.89 -21.58
C ALA A 207 -3.39 -8.34 -21.46
N SER A 208 -2.50 -9.30 -21.76
CA SER A 208 -2.81 -10.73 -21.69
C SER A 208 -3.07 -11.18 -20.24
N ALA A 209 -4.27 -11.73 -20.00
CA ALA A 209 -4.61 -12.37 -18.72
C ALA A 209 -3.72 -13.60 -18.43
N GLN A 210 -3.26 -14.28 -19.48
CA GLN A 210 -2.38 -15.44 -19.38
C GLN A 210 -0.98 -15.04 -18.91
N ASP A 211 -0.44 -13.94 -19.45
CA ASP A 211 0.86 -13.42 -19.02
C ASP A 211 0.80 -12.91 -17.57
N LEU A 212 -0.31 -12.29 -17.16
CA LEU A 212 -0.50 -11.90 -15.77
C LEU A 212 -0.55 -13.13 -14.84
N ALA A 213 -1.27 -14.19 -15.23
CA ALA A 213 -1.31 -15.44 -14.48
C ALA A 213 0.09 -16.07 -14.34
N ASN A 214 0.85 -16.16 -15.44
CA ASN A 214 2.22 -16.68 -15.45
C ASN A 214 3.14 -15.86 -14.54
N ALA A 215 3.04 -14.52 -14.61
CA ALA A 215 3.78 -13.61 -13.74
C ALA A 215 3.46 -13.85 -12.26
N LEU A 216 2.18 -13.97 -11.90
CA LEU A 216 1.77 -14.24 -10.51
C LEU A 216 2.36 -15.55 -9.99
N VAL A 217 2.36 -16.61 -10.80
CA VAL A 217 2.92 -17.91 -10.39
C VAL A 217 4.42 -17.80 -10.13
N LYS A 218 5.16 -17.13 -11.02
CA LYS A 218 6.60 -16.89 -10.85
C LYS A 218 6.89 -16.09 -9.58
N LEU A 219 6.15 -15.00 -9.36
CA LEU A 219 6.28 -14.16 -8.16
C LEU A 219 5.94 -14.92 -6.87
N TYR A 220 4.92 -15.78 -6.88
CA TYR A 220 4.56 -16.59 -5.72
C TYR A 220 5.62 -17.67 -5.42
N LYS A 221 6.16 -18.30 -6.46
CA LYS A 221 7.24 -19.28 -6.34
C LYS A 221 8.49 -18.64 -5.73
N ASP A 222 8.90 -17.50 -6.24
CA ASP A 222 10.12 -16.82 -5.79
C ASP A 222 9.98 -16.22 -4.38
N ASN A 223 8.77 -15.81 -4.00
CA ASN A 223 8.48 -15.35 -2.64
C ASN A 223 8.20 -16.50 -1.66
N ALA A 224 8.33 -17.77 -2.07
CA ALA A 224 8.01 -18.96 -1.28
C ALA A 224 6.64 -18.88 -0.57
N SER A 225 5.66 -18.28 -1.26
CA SER A 225 4.33 -18.03 -0.71
C SER A 225 3.51 -19.32 -0.64
N THR A 226 2.70 -19.48 0.40
CA THR A 226 1.82 -20.66 0.52
C THR A 226 0.79 -20.69 -0.62
N LEU A 227 0.67 -21.85 -1.27
CA LEU A 227 -0.29 -22.10 -2.35
C LEU A 227 -1.65 -22.61 -1.85
N THR A 228 -1.71 -23.04 -0.58
CA THR A 228 -2.91 -23.59 0.06
C THR A 228 -3.14 -22.95 1.42
N PRO A 229 -3.32 -21.62 1.50
CA PRO A 229 -3.62 -20.96 2.76
C PRO A 229 -5.03 -21.34 3.27
N ASP A 230 -5.19 -21.36 4.59
CA ASP A 230 -6.50 -21.58 5.22
C ASP A 230 -7.49 -20.44 4.86
N PRO A 231 -8.73 -20.74 4.44
CA PRO A 231 -9.68 -19.71 4.02
C PRO A 231 -10.06 -18.70 5.10
N LEU A 232 -10.11 -19.08 6.38
CA LEU A 232 -10.40 -18.14 7.47
C LEU A 232 -9.21 -17.21 7.70
N TYR A 233 -8.00 -17.76 7.65
CA TYR A 233 -6.78 -16.97 7.72
C TYR A 233 -6.70 -15.95 6.59
N VAL A 234 -7.00 -16.36 5.35
CA VAL A 234 -7.07 -15.45 4.18
C VAL A 234 -8.07 -14.33 4.41
N ARG A 235 -9.29 -14.67 4.85
CA ARG A 235 -10.36 -13.67 5.04
C ARG A 235 -9.95 -12.60 6.03
N PHE A 236 -9.27 -12.99 7.11
CA PHE A 236 -8.87 -12.12 8.20
C PHE A 236 -7.60 -11.31 7.89
N TYR A 237 -6.53 -11.97 7.43
CA TYR A 237 -5.18 -11.39 7.39
C TYR A 237 -4.72 -10.95 6.00
N TYR A 238 -5.16 -11.63 4.93
CA TYR A 238 -4.58 -11.39 3.61
C TYR A 238 -5.16 -10.15 2.95
N SER A 239 -4.29 -9.17 2.69
CA SER A 239 -4.58 -7.98 1.87
C SER A 239 -4.66 -8.29 0.37
N HIS A 240 -4.01 -9.37 -0.08
CA HIS A 240 -4.07 -9.88 -1.45
C HIS A 240 -4.74 -11.26 -1.48
N PRO A 241 -5.67 -11.52 -2.42
CA PRO A 241 -6.26 -12.83 -2.56
C PRO A 241 -5.19 -13.87 -3.00
N PRO A 242 -5.34 -15.16 -2.66
CA PRO A 242 -4.46 -16.22 -3.13
C PRO A 242 -4.32 -16.21 -4.66
N ALA A 243 -3.14 -16.57 -5.17
CA ALA A 243 -2.89 -16.61 -6.61
C ALA A 243 -3.90 -17.50 -7.36
N SER A 244 -4.28 -18.63 -6.76
CA SER A 244 -5.29 -19.54 -7.33
C SER A 244 -6.65 -18.86 -7.54
N GLU A 245 -7.11 -18.05 -6.58
CA GLU A 245 -8.36 -17.28 -6.71
C GLU A 245 -8.26 -16.22 -7.80
N ARG A 246 -7.11 -15.52 -7.90
CA ARG A 246 -6.88 -14.49 -8.94
C ARG A 246 -6.89 -15.10 -10.33
N ILE A 247 -6.12 -16.17 -10.54
CA ILE A 247 -5.99 -16.87 -11.81
C ILE A 247 -7.36 -17.42 -12.25
N ALA A 248 -8.07 -18.10 -11.35
CA ALA A 248 -9.40 -18.63 -11.63
C ALA A 248 -10.38 -17.53 -12.06
N ARG A 249 -10.35 -16.37 -11.38
CA ARG A 249 -11.25 -15.26 -11.69
C ARG A 249 -10.93 -14.56 -13.00
N MET A 250 -9.67 -14.54 -13.41
CA MET A 250 -9.25 -14.03 -14.73
C MET A 250 -9.62 -14.97 -15.87
N GLY A 251 -10.02 -16.22 -15.59
CA GLY A 251 -10.28 -17.23 -16.61
C GLY A 251 -9.03 -17.72 -17.34
N ALA A 252 -7.84 -17.37 -16.83
CA ALA A 252 -6.56 -17.85 -17.35
C ALA A 252 -6.35 -19.32 -16.95
N ARG A 253 -5.62 -20.07 -17.78
CA ARG A 253 -5.29 -21.47 -17.50
C ARG A 253 -3.82 -21.56 -17.14
N PHE A 254 -3.41 -22.59 -16.42
CA PHE A 254 -1.99 -22.91 -16.35
C PHE A 254 -1.60 -23.52 -17.69
N GLU A 255 -0.85 -22.80 -18.52
CA GLU A 255 -0.04 -23.47 -19.53
C GLU A 255 1.16 -24.02 -18.78
N ALA A 256 1.21 -25.36 -18.62
CA ALA A 256 2.44 -25.99 -18.21
C ALA A 256 3.49 -25.59 -19.25
N VAL A 257 4.48 -24.79 -18.84
CA VAL A 257 5.69 -24.57 -19.64
C VAL A 257 6.16 -25.96 -20.05
N GLY A 258 6.15 -26.21 -21.35
CA GLY A 258 6.24 -27.55 -21.90
C GLY A 258 7.32 -28.37 -21.22
N ALA A 259 6.96 -29.60 -20.84
CA ALA A 259 7.88 -30.71 -20.92
C ALA A 259 8.29 -30.85 -22.39
N GLY A 260 9.23 -30.00 -22.81
CA GLY A 260 9.87 -30.03 -24.11
C GLY A 260 11.11 -30.91 -24.00
N ALA A 261 10.96 -32.14 -24.51
CA ALA A 261 11.93 -33.23 -24.66
C ALA A 261 12.33 -33.99 -23.38
#